data_AF-A0A090SB65-F1
#
_entry.id   AF-A0A090SB65-F1
#
_cell.length_a   1.000
_cell.length_b   1.000
_cell.length_c   1.000
_cell.angle_alpha   90.00
_cell.angle_beta   90.00
_cell.angle_gamma   90.00
#
_symmetry.space_group_name_H-M   'P 1'
#
loop_
_entity.id
_entity.type
_entity.pdbx_description
1 polymer ?
#
loop_
_entity_poly.entity_id
_entity_poly.type
_entity_poly.pdbx_seq_one_letter_code
_entity_poly.pdbx_strand_id
1 'polypeptide(L)'
;MSGGKNAIVVFFAMTAITLWVHYAFSNEREMEFNLSSVSTLLLAGIVMGAGYALWNQAIIGGNMVLIATFSYFTPVFSTLFSSFYLSVALTQSFWQGVALVTLGSLMCAWATREKPEREEASAL
;
A
#
# COMPACT_ATOMS: atom_id res chain seq x y z
N MET A 1 -17.85 14.37 -11.78
CA MET A 1 -17.95 14.54 -10.31
C MET A 1 -18.67 13.33 -9.74
N SER A 2 -17.96 12.37 -9.14
CA SER A 2 -18.60 11.27 -8.43
C SER A 2 -19.27 11.85 -7.17
N GLY A 3 -20.59 11.72 -7.05
CA GLY A 3 -21.38 12.33 -5.98
C GLY A 3 -21.09 11.78 -4.57
N GLY A 4 -19.92 12.09 -4.01
CA GLY A 4 -19.55 11.88 -2.61
C GLY A 4 -19.38 10.42 -2.16
N LYS A 5 -19.60 9.41 -3.01
CA LYS A 5 -19.52 7.99 -2.64
C LYS A 5 -18.08 7.47 -2.76
N ASN A 6 -17.34 7.49 -1.64
CA ASN A 6 -16.09 6.76 -1.48
C ASN A 6 -16.37 5.25 -1.36
N ALA A 7 -16.28 4.52 -2.46
CA ALA A 7 -16.44 3.05 -2.49
C ALA A 7 -15.46 2.34 -1.53
N ILE A 8 -14.30 2.96 -1.29
CA ILE A 8 -13.28 2.50 -0.32
C ILE A 8 -13.84 2.37 1.10
N VAL A 9 -14.71 3.30 1.54
CA VAL A 9 -15.32 3.24 2.88
C VAL A 9 -16.24 2.02 3.01
N VAL A 10 -17.06 1.76 1.98
CA VAL A 10 -17.94 0.59 1.94
C VAL A 10 -17.12 -0.70 1.89
N PHE A 11 -16.03 -0.73 1.12
CA PHE A 11 -15.11 -1.86 1.08
C PHE A 11 -14.48 -2.15 2.45
N PHE A 12 -14.01 -1.14 3.19
CA PHE A 12 -13.48 -1.34 4.54
C PHE A 12 -14.55 -1.83 5.51
N ALA A 13 -15.77 -1.29 5.45
CA ALA A 13 -16.87 -1.73 6.30
C ALA A 13 -17.22 -3.20 6.03
N MET A 14 -17.35 -3.59 4.77
CA MET A 14 -17.60 -4.98 4.35
C MET A 14 -16.45 -5.91 4.76
N THR A 15 -15.20 -5.48 4.61
CA THR A 15 -14.01 -6.25 5.03
C THR A 15 -14.00 -6.46 6.54
N ALA A 16 -14.28 -5.42 7.32
CA ALA A 16 -14.37 -5.53 8.78
C ALA A 16 -15.46 -6.51 9.20
N ILE A 17 -16.67 -6.42 8.61
CA ILE A 17 -17.76 -7.37 8.86
C ILE A 17 -17.32 -8.80 8.52
N THR A 18 -16.70 -8.98 7.35
CA THR A 18 -16.23 -10.29 6.89
C THR A 18 -15.19 -10.89 7.84
N LEU A 19 -14.25 -10.10 8.33
CA LEU A 19 -13.24 -10.54 9.29
C LEU A 19 -13.84 -10.90 10.65
N TRP A 20 -14.81 -10.12 11.14
CA TRP A 20 -15.55 -10.45 12.37
C TRP A 20 -16.37 -11.73 12.24
N VAL A 21 -17.06 -11.90 11.11
CA VAL A 21 -17.81 -13.13 10.79
C VAL A 21 -16.85 -14.31 10.72
N HIS A 22 -15.74 -14.19 10.00
CA HIS A 22 -14.73 -15.24 9.93
C HIS A 22 -14.21 -15.61 11.32
N TYR A 23 -13.84 -14.62 12.13
CA TYR A 23 -13.38 -14.83 13.50
C TYR A 23 -14.41 -15.60 14.34
N ALA A 24 -15.70 -15.27 14.22
CA ALA A 24 -16.77 -15.95 14.95
C ALA A 24 -16.97 -17.42 14.56
N PHE A 25 -16.68 -17.80 13.30
CA PHE A 25 -16.79 -19.17 12.81
C PHE A 25 -15.48 -19.97 12.85
N SER A 26 -14.35 -19.28 13.01
CA SER A 26 -13.03 -19.89 13.05
C SER A 26 -12.65 -20.29 14.48
N ASN A 27 -12.05 -21.47 14.65
CA ASN A 27 -11.54 -21.94 15.95
C ASN A 27 -10.14 -21.36 16.25
N GLU A 28 -9.97 -20.07 15.96
CA GLU A 28 -8.72 -19.34 16.18
C GLU A 28 -8.52 -19.07 17.68
N ARG A 29 -7.25 -18.87 18.06
CA ARG A 29 -6.85 -18.71 19.46
C ARG A 29 -7.66 -17.61 20.16
N GLU A 30 -8.05 -17.86 21.41
CA GLU A 30 -8.76 -16.88 22.23
C GLU A 30 -8.00 -15.54 22.24
N MET A 31 -8.71 -14.42 22.07
CA MET A 31 -8.12 -13.08 22.06
C MET A 31 -7.44 -12.81 23.41
N GLU A 32 -6.12 -12.91 23.44
CA GLU A 32 -5.35 -12.48 24.61
C GLU A 32 -5.25 -10.95 24.62
N PHE A 33 -6.06 -10.33 25.46
CA PHE A 33 -6.09 -8.90 25.68
C PHE A 33 -4.86 -8.45 26.47
N ASN A 34 -3.74 -8.33 25.78
CA ASN A 34 -2.53 -7.69 26.29
C ASN A 34 -2.50 -6.22 25.88
N LEU A 35 -2.11 -5.32 26.79
CA LEU A 35 -1.95 -3.90 26.52
C LEU A 35 -1.05 -3.63 25.30
N SER A 36 0.01 -4.44 25.15
CA SER A 36 0.92 -4.38 24.00
C SER A 36 0.18 -4.70 22.69
N SER A 37 -0.54 -5.82 22.63
CA SER A 37 -1.29 -6.23 21.43
C SER A 37 -2.35 -5.20 21.02
N VAL A 38 -3.09 -4.65 21.99
CA VAL A 38 -4.10 -3.60 21.74
C VAL A 38 -3.45 -2.33 21.20
N SER A 39 -2.31 -1.92 21.76
CA SER A 39 -1.58 -0.73 21.29
C SER A 39 -1.07 -0.90 19.86
N THR A 40 -0.51 -2.07 19.51
CA THR A 40 -0.06 -2.37 18.15
C THR A 40 -1.23 -2.40 17.17
N LEU A 41 -2.37 -2.96 17.57
CA LEU A 41 -3.56 -3.03 16.73
C LEU A 41 -4.15 -1.63 16.45
N LEU A 42 -4.21 -0.77 17.48
CA LEU A 42 -4.65 0.61 17.31
C LEU A 42 -3.68 1.39 16.41
N LEU A 43 -2.38 1.27 16.63
CA LEU A 43 -1.37 1.98 15.85
C LEU A 43 -1.38 1.51 14.39
N ALA A 44 -1.46 0.21 14.14
CA ALA A 44 -1.61 -0.36 12.81
C ALA A 44 -2.89 0.14 12.13
N GLY A 45 -4.02 0.17 12.85
CA GLY A 45 -5.28 0.70 12.35
C GLY A 45 -5.20 2.18 11.96
N ILE A 46 -4.56 3.01 12.79
CA ILE A 46 -4.35 4.45 12.51
C ILE A 46 -3.46 4.62 11.28
N VAL A 47 -2.32 3.92 11.21
CA VAL A 47 -1.37 4.01 10.08
C VAL A 47 -2.04 3.57 8.79
N MET A 48 -2.78 2.45 8.81
CA MET A 48 -3.52 1.96 7.65
C MET A 48 -4.60 2.95 7.24
N GLY A 49 -5.45 3.40 8.17
CA GLY A 49 -6.53 4.34 7.89
C GLY A 49 -6.03 5.68 7.32
N ALA A 50 -4.98 6.24 7.92
CA ALA A 50 -4.34 7.47 7.45
C ALA A 50 -3.70 7.28 6.07
N GLY A 51 -3.01 6.15 5.84
CA GLY A 51 -2.42 5.82 4.54
C GLY A 51 -3.46 5.76 3.42
N TYR A 52 -4.59 5.10 3.67
CA TYR A 52 -5.69 5.04 2.70
C TYR A 52 -6.38 6.39 2.50
N ALA A 53 -6.53 7.21 3.55
CA ALA A 53 -7.06 8.56 3.41
C ALA A 53 -6.15 9.45 2.55
N LEU A 54 -4.83 9.39 2.78
CA LEU A 54 -3.83 10.11 1.99
C LEU A 54 -3.81 9.62 0.53
N TRP A 55 -3.92 8.31 0.31
CA TRP A 55 -3.98 7.73 -1.04
C TRP A 55 -5.24 8.16 -1.79
N ASN A 56 -6.40 8.14 -1.13
CA ASN A 56 -7.66 8.62 -1.72
C ASN A 56 -7.57 10.11 -2.10
N GLN A 57 -6.99 10.93 -1.21
CA GLN A 57 -6.77 12.35 -1.47
C GLN A 57 -5.77 12.57 -2.62
N ALA A 58 -4.70 11.78 -2.66
CA ALA A 58 -3.70 11.84 -3.71
C ALA A 58 -4.30 11.48 -5.09
N ILE A 59 -5.15 10.45 -5.18
CA ILE A 59 -5.81 10.09 -6.44
C ILE A 59 -6.76 11.19 -6.93
N ILE A 60 -7.52 11.80 -6.03
CA ILE A 60 -8.55 12.79 -6.41
C ILE A 60 -7.93 14.13 -6.81
N GLY A 61 -6.84 14.55 -6.16
CA GLY A 61 -6.25 15.89 -6.34
C GLY A 61 -4.81 15.96 -6.81
N GLY A 62 -4.11 14.82 -6.92
CA GLY A 62 -2.68 14.74 -7.22
C GLY A 62 -2.36 14.32 -8.65
N ASN A 63 -1.11 14.55 -9.06
CA ASN A 63 -0.60 14.05 -10.34
C ASN A 63 -0.35 12.54 -10.24
N MET A 64 -1.12 11.74 -10.99
CA MET A 64 -0.99 10.28 -11.04
C MET A 64 0.43 9.79 -11.33
N VAL A 65 1.20 10.50 -12.16
CA VAL A 65 2.60 10.15 -12.46
C VAL A 65 3.49 10.31 -11.23
N LEU A 66 3.22 11.32 -10.42
CA LEU A 66 3.97 11.63 -9.20
C LEU A 66 3.70 10.56 -8.12
N ILE A 67 2.43 10.12 -8.01
CA ILE A 67 2.02 9.03 -7.11
C ILE A 67 2.60 7.67 -7.55
N ALA A 68 2.58 7.39 -8.85
CA ALA A 68 3.19 6.19 -9.41
C ALA A 68 4.70 6.17 -9.15
N THR A 69 5.37 7.31 -9.34
CA THR A 69 6.80 7.45 -9.05
C THR A 69 7.10 7.22 -7.57
N PHE A 70 6.33 7.80 -6.65
CA PHE A 70 6.46 7.55 -5.21
C PHE A 70 6.26 6.07 -4.84
N SER A 71 5.35 5.37 -5.53
CA SER A 71 5.11 3.94 -5.30
C SER A 71 6.32 3.08 -5.70
N TYR A 72 7.11 3.51 -6.70
CA TYR A 72 8.36 2.84 -7.05
C TYR A 72 9.47 3.04 -6.02
N PHE A 73 9.33 4.04 -5.14
CA PHE A 73 10.23 4.23 -3.98
C PHE A 73 9.80 3.41 -2.75
N THR A 74 8.63 2.75 -2.75
CA THR A 74 8.17 1.94 -1.62
C THR A 74 9.17 0.88 -1.16
N PRO A 75 9.87 0.12 -2.05
CA PRO A 75 10.89 -0.84 -1.63
C PRO A 75 12.06 -0.18 -0.88
N VAL A 76 12.45 1.03 -1.30
CA VAL A 76 13.50 1.83 -0.68
C VAL A 76 13.07 2.23 0.73
N PHE A 77 11.90 2.86 0.87
CA PHE A 77 11.36 3.27 2.16
C PHE A 77 11.12 2.10 3.10
N SER A 78 10.56 0.99 2.58
CA SER A 78 10.34 -0.24 3.34
C SER A 78 11.63 -0.72 3.96
N THR A 79 12.73 -0.74 3.20
CA THR A 79 13.96 -1.27 3.75
C THR A 79 14.75 -0.30 4.61
N LEU A 80 14.66 1.01 4.34
CA LEU A 80 15.14 2.04 5.26
C LEU A 80 14.43 1.93 6.61
N PHE A 81 13.11 1.74 6.61
CA PHE A 81 12.33 1.54 7.83
C PHE A 81 12.72 0.24 8.55
N SER A 82 12.88 -0.87 7.83
CA SER A 82 13.37 -2.12 8.42
C SER A 82 14.78 -2.00 8.99
N SER A 83 15.69 -1.30 8.32
CA SER A 83 17.05 -1.02 8.82
C SER A 83 17.02 -0.25 10.12
N PHE A 84 16.22 0.81 10.16
CA PHE A 84 16.04 1.65 11.34
C PHE A 84 15.44 0.86 12.50
N TYR A 85 14.41 0.05 12.24
CA TYR A 85 13.77 -0.78 13.26
C TYR A 85 14.70 -1.87 13.82
N LEU A 86 15.51 -2.52 12.98
CA LEU A 86 16.42 -3.58 13.38
C LEU A 86 17.78 -3.05 13.90
N SER A 87 18.04 -1.75 13.75
CA SER A 87 19.32 -1.09 14.03
C SER A 87 20.54 -1.77 13.37
N VAL A 88 20.33 -2.42 12.22
CA VAL A 88 21.37 -3.09 11.44
C VAL A 88 21.83 -2.17 10.31
N ALA A 89 23.14 -1.97 10.20
CA ALA A 89 23.75 -1.25 9.10
C ALA A 89 23.57 -2.05 7.79
N LEU A 90 22.91 -1.43 6.81
CA LEU A 90 22.71 -2.01 5.49
C LEU A 90 24.05 -2.19 4.78
N THR A 91 24.32 -3.42 4.34
CA THR A 91 25.53 -3.78 3.61
C THR A 91 25.56 -3.13 2.22
N GLN A 92 26.74 -3.02 1.61
CA GLN A 92 26.87 -2.43 0.27
C GLN A 92 26.07 -3.20 -0.80
N SER A 93 25.97 -4.52 -0.66
CA SER A 93 25.17 -5.39 -1.52
C SER A 93 23.67 -5.11 -1.41
N PHE A 94 23.20 -4.69 -0.24
CA PHE A 94 21.81 -4.32 -0.05
C PHE A 94 21.46 -3.06 -0.86
N TRP A 95 22.30 -2.02 -0.78
CA TRP A 95 22.12 -0.79 -1.56
C TRP A 95 22.18 -1.03 -3.07
N GLN A 96 23.01 -1.98 -3.52
CA GLN A 96 23.00 -2.44 -4.91
C GLN A 96 21.68 -3.11 -5.29
N GLY A 97 21.12 -3.96 -4.42
CA GLY A 97 19.81 -4.58 -4.62
C GLY A 97 18.68 -3.54 -4.73
N VAL A 98 18.67 -2.53 -3.86
CA VAL A 98 17.71 -1.42 -3.92
C VAL A 98 17.85 -0.63 -5.21
N ALA A 99 19.08 -0.30 -5.60
CA ALA A 99 19.33 0.39 -6.86
C ALA A 99 18.85 -0.44 -8.05
N LEU A 100 19.13 -1.75 -8.06
CA LEU A 100 18.75 -2.66 -9.14
C LEU A 100 17.23 -2.83 -9.25
N VAL A 101 16.50 -2.94 -8.12
CA VAL A 101 15.04 -3.03 -8.10
C VAL A 101 14.39 -1.71 -8.51
N THR A 102 14.92 -0.58 -8.03
CA THR A 102 14.42 0.75 -8.41
C THR A 102 14.65 1.00 -9.91
N LEU A 103 15.85 0.68 -10.41
CA LEU A 103 16.17 0.76 -11.84
C LEU A 103 15.31 -0.19 -12.67
N GLY A 104 15.13 -1.44 -12.26
CA GLY A 104 14.28 -2.41 -12.95
C GLY A 104 12.82 -1.94 -13.03
N SER A 105 12.27 -1.42 -11.93
CA SER A 105 10.92 -0.86 -11.90
C SER A 105 10.77 0.37 -12.78
N LEU A 106 11.76 1.27 -12.77
CA LEU A 106 11.80 2.44 -13.65
C LEU A 106 11.95 2.05 -15.11
N MET A 107 12.81 1.07 -15.43
CA MET A 107 13.01 0.55 -16.78
C MET A 107 11.75 -0.12 -17.32
N CYS A 108 11.04 -0.91 -16.51
CA CYS A 108 9.73 -1.45 -16.88
C CYS A 108 8.74 -0.31 -17.15
N ALA A 109 8.65 0.68 -16.24
CA ALA A 109 7.77 1.83 -16.44
C ALA A 109 8.14 2.66 -17.68
N TRP A 110 9.41 2.72 -18.04
CA TRP A 110 9.90 3.43 -19.23
C TRP A 110 9.64 2.62 -20.51
N ALA A 111 9.86 1.31 -20.49
CA ALA A 111 9.61 0.41 -21.61
C ALA A 111 8.13 0.29 -21.94
N THR A 112 7.25 0.31 -20.93
CA THR A 112 5.79 0.33 -21.14
C THR A 112 5.25 1.74 -21.44
N ARG A 113 6.08 2.79 -21.36
CA ARG A 113 5.68 4.17 -21.69
C ARG A 113 5.63 4.47 -23.18
N GLU A 114 5.93 3.50 -24.04
CA GLU A 114 5.78 3.60 -25.50
C GLU A 114 4.61 2.76 -26.03
N LYS A 115 3.37 3.21 -25.76
CA LYS A 115 2.21 3.25 -26.68
C LYS A 115 0.94 3.52 -25.86
N PRO A 116 0.21 4.63 -26.10
CA PRO A 116 -1.21 4.63 -25.82
C PRO A 116 -1.84 3.64 -26.81
N GLU A 117 -2.13 2.44 -26.36
CA GLU A 117 -3.00 1.56 -27.12
C GLU A 117 -4.35 2.25 -27.23
N ARG A 118 -4.64 2.62 -28.47
CA ARG A 118 -5.93 2.95 -29.05
C ARG A 118 -6.94 1.85 -28.68
N GLU A 119 -7.44 1.88 -27.46
CA GLU A 119 -8.53 1.03 -26.96
C GLU A 119 -9.90 1.75 -27.06
N GLU A 120 -10.02 2.65 -28.05
CA GLU A 120 -11.28 3.30 -28.47
C GLU A 120 -11.68 2.90 -29.91
N ALA A 121 -11.14 1.80 -30.46
CA ALA A 121 -11.40 1.40 -31.85
C ALA A 121 -11.98 -0.01 -32.06
N SER A 122 -12.39 -0.76 -31.02
CA SER A 122 -13.06 -2.06 -31.25
C SER A 122 -14.01 -2.54 -30.15
N ALA A 123 -14.80 -1.65 -29.53
CA ALA A 123 -15.88 -2.08 -28.67
C ALA A 123 -17.12 -1.16 -28.69
N LEU A 124 -17.45 -0.57 -29.87
CA LEU A 124 -18.79 -0.49 -30.48
C LEU A 124 -18.80 0.41 -31.71
#